data_AF-A0A7Y8LF53-F1
#
_entry.id   AF-A0A7Y8LF53-F1
#
_cell.length_a   1.000
_cell.length_b   1.000
_cell.length_c   1.000
_cell.angle_alpha   90.00
_cell.angle_beta   90.00
_cell.angle_gamma   90.00
#
_symmetry.space_group_name_H-M   'P 1'
#
loop_
_entity.id
_entity.type
_entity.pdbx_description
1 polymer ?
#
loop_
_entity_poly.entity_id
_entity_poly.type
_entity_poly.pdbx_seq_one_letter_code
_entity_poly.pdbx_strand_id
1 'polypeptide(L)' 'MFGLSMQELVIILIIILVLFGATRLPQIGSGIGQAIRNFKKSVREAEEIDVTPKKENTKEKKKEEIDKEESA' A
#
# COMPACT_ATOMS: atom_id res chain seq x y z
N MET A 1 8.33 4.31 32.76
CA MET A 1 8.95 3.32 31.84
C MET A 1 8.96 3.94 30.46
N PHE A 2 10.10 3.94 29.79
CA PHE A 2 10.36 4.64 28.53
C PHE A 2 9.39 4.20 27.42
N GLY A 3 8.34 4.99 27.19
CA GLY A 3 7.54 4.89 25.99
C GLY A 3 8.24 5.69 24.91
N LEU A 4 8.65 5.04 23.82
CA LEU A 4 9.16 5.71 22.64
C LEU A 4 8.09 6.67 22.13
N SER A 5 8.24 7.94 22.47
CA SER A 5 7.40 9.02 21.98
C SER A 5 7.72 9.26 20.49
N MET A 6 6.77 9.88 19.79
CA MET A 6 6.98 10.23 18.38
C MET A 6 8.22 11.10 18.16
N GLN A 7 8.60 11.95 19.13
CA GLN A 7 9.80 12.78 19.04
C GLN A 7 11.09 11.93 19.00
N GLU A 8 11.19 10.90 19.85
CA GLU A 8 12.37 10.03 19.88
C GLU A 8 12.50 9.21 18.59
N LEU A 9 11.37 8.72 18.05
CA LEU A 9 11.36 8.03 16.75
C LEU A 9 11.84 8.95 15.61
N VAL A 10 11.43 10.22 15.60
CA VAL A 10 11.89 11.19 14.59
C VAL A 10 13.40 11.44 14.71
N ILE A 11 13.94 11.57 15.93
CA ILE A 11 15.38 11.76 16.14
C ILE A 11 16.16 10.55 15.63
N ILE A 12 15.72 9.33 15.96
CA ILE A 12 16.35 8.10 15.48
C ILE A 12 16.29 8.03 13.94
N LEU A 13 15.13 8.37 13.35
CA LEU A 13 14.97 8.39 11.90
C LEU A 13 15.96 9.36 11.23
N ILE A 14 16.15 10.55 11.80
CA ILE A 14 17.14 11.52 11.29
C ILE A 14 18.55 10.93 11.34
N ILE A 15 18.95 10.30 12.45
CA ILE A 15 20.27 9.67 12.58
C ILE A 15 20.47 8.61 11.50
N ILE A 16 19.48 7.73 11.30
CA ILE A 16 19.54 6.68 10.26
C ILE A 16 19.64 7.33 8.86
N LEU A 17 18.86 8.39 8.60
CA LEU A 17 18.92 9.12 7.33
C LEU A 17 20.29 9.77 7.09
N VAL A 18 20.99 10.23 8.12
CA VAL A 18 22.35 10.76 7.98
C VAL A 18 23.35 9.66 7.68
N LEU A 19 23.25 8.50 8.36
CA LEU A 19 24.18 7.38 8.18
C LEU A 19 24.02 6.68 6.82
N PHE A 20 22.78 6.39 6.44
CA PHE A 20 22.48 5.63 5.23
C PHE A 20 22.12 6.53 4.03
N GLY A 21 21.76 7.79 4.27
CA GLY A 21 21.22 8.70 3.26
C GLY A 21 19.71 8.52 3.04
N ALA A 22 19.04 9.61 2.66
CA ALA A 22 17.60 9.62 2.41
C ALA A 22 17.15 8.72 1.26
N THR A 23 18.07 8.32 0.38
CA THR A 23 17.79 7.49 -0.80
C THR A 23 17.77 5.99 -0.50
N ARG A 24 18.48 5.53 0.55
CA ARG A 24 18.60 4.08 0.83
C ARG A 24 17.36 3.49 1.49
N LEU A 25 16.72 4.22 2.40
CA LEU A 25 15.50 3.76 3.07
C LEU A 25 14.37 3.44 2.07
N PRO A 26 14.00 4.34 1.14
CA PRO A 26 12.95 4.07 0.16
C PRO A 26 13.33 2.96 -0.82
N GLN A 27 14.61 2.87 -1.21
CA GLN A 27 15.09 1.81 -2.09
C GLN A 27 14.83 0.43 -1.48
N ILE A 28 15.22 0.22 -0.22
CA ILE A 28 15.02 -1.04 0.49
C ILE A 28 13.52 -1.26 0.79
N GLY A 29 12.83 -0.21 1.24
CA GLY A 29 11.40 -0.25 1.53
C GLY A 29 10.52 -0.62 0.33
N SER A 30 10.90 -0.18 -0.88
CA SER A 30 10.18 -0.53 -2.10
C SER A 30 10.25 -2.03 -2.42
N GLY A 31 11.41 -2.65 -2.23
CA GLY A 31 11.59 -4.10 -2.43
C GLY A 31 10.84 -4.92 -1.37
N ILE A 32 10.98 -4.55 -0.10
CA ILE A 32 10.27 -5.20 1.01
C ILE A 32 8.75 -5.03 0.85
N GLY A 33 8.29 -3.84 0.46
CA GLY A 33 6.87 -3.55 0.27
C GLY A 33 6.25 -4.38 -0.86
N GLN A 34 6.97 -4.56 -1.97
CA GLN A 34 6.54 -5.45 -3.05
C GLN A 34 6.51 -6.91 -2.59
N ALA A 35 7.51 -7.37 -1.85
CA ALA A 35 7.53 -8.72 -1.29
C ALA A 35 6.35 -8.97 -0.35
N ILE A 36 6.08 -8.06 0.59
CA ILE A 36 4.93 -8.15 1.51
C ILE A 36 3.60 -8.11 0.74
N ARG A 37 3.48 -7.27 -0.29
CA ARG A 37 2.26 -7.17 -1.12
C ARG A 37 1.99 -8.49 -1.87
N ASN A 38 3.01 -9.05 -2.49
CA ASN A 38 2.90 -10.32 -3.22
C ASN A 38 2.64 -11.49 -2.28
N PHE A 39 3.28 -11.50 -1.11
CA PHE A 39 3.03 -12.48 -0.05
C PHE A 39 1.57 -12.42 0.42
N LYS A 40 1.06 -11.23 0.74
CA LYS A 40 -0.33 -11.03 1.15
C LYS A 40 -1.33 -11.45 0.07
N LYS A 41 -1.02 -11.18 -1.20
CA LYS A 41 -1.86 -11.58 -2.34
C LYS A 41 -1.92 -13.10 -2.47
N SER A 42 -0.77 -13.78 -2.40
CA SER A 42 -0.67 -15.24 -2.50
C SER A 42 -1.39 -15.94 -1.34
N VAL A 43 -1.28 -15.41 -0.12
CA VAL A 43 -2.00 -15.93 1.06
C VAL A 43 -3.52 -15.78 0.89
N ARG A 44 -3.98 -14.62 0.39
CA ARG A 44 -5.42 -14.41 0.10
C ARG A 44 -5.95 -15.31 -1.00
N GLU A 45 -5.19 -15.51 -2.07
CA GLU A 45 -5.58 -16.40 -3.18
C GLU A 45 -5.62 -17.86 -2.73
N ALA A 46 -4.73 -18.27 -1.82
CA ALA A 46 -4.78 -19.60 -1.21
C ALA A 46 -6.01 -19.80 -0.31
N GLU A 47 -6.48 -18.76 0.39
CA GLU A 47 -7.74 -18.77 1.15
C GLU A 47 -8.99 -18.76 0.25
N GLU A 48 -8.90 -18.21 -0.98
CA GLU A 48 -10.04 -18.08 -1.90
C GLU A 48 -10.34 -19.35 -2.74
N ILE A 49 -9.60 -20.45 -2.54
CA ILE A 49 -9.91 -21.75 -3.14
C ILE A 49 -11.16 -22.40 -2.48
N ASP A 50 -11.62 -21.91 -1.33
CA ASP A 50 -12.91 -22.29 -0.76
C ASP A 50 -14.04 -21.33 -1.22
N VAL A 51 -14.66 -21.69 -2.35
CA VAL A 51 -16.04 -21.34 -2.76
C VAL A 51 -16.52 -19.89 -2.54
N THR A 52 -15.87 -18.86 -3.10
CA THR A 52 -16.56 -17.59 -3.43
C THR A 52 -15.81 -16.82 -4.54
N PRO A 53 -16.43 -16.52 -5.69
CA PRO A 53 -15.83 -15.63 -6.69
C PRO A 53 -15.86 -14.19 -6.16
N LYS A 54 -14.68 -13.65 -5.82
CA LYS A 54 -14.57 -12.26 -5.37
C LYS A 54 -14.53 -11.31 -6.55
N LYS A 55 -15.56 -10.48 -6.62
CA LYS A 55 -15.70 -9.32 -7.49
C LYS A 55 -14.42 -8.48 -7.53
N GLU A 56 -13.82 -8.35 -8.70
CA GLU A 56 -12.96 -7.22 -9.05
C GLU A 56 -13.36 -6.71 -10.43
N ASN A 57 -14.13 -5.61 -10.44
CA ASN A 57 -14.10 -4.50 -11.41
C ASN A 57 -15.38 -3.65 -11.30
N THR A 58 -15.43 -2.75 -10.31
CA THR A 58 -16.50 -1.74 -10.16
C THR A 58 -15.94 -0.32 -10.14
N LYS A 59 -14.92 0.00 -10.94
CA LYS A 59 -14.41 1.38 -11.01
C LYS A 59 -14.21 1.96 -12.42
N GLU A 60 -14.83 1.41 -13.45
CA GLU A 60 -14.76 2.01 -14.80
C GLU A 60 -16.09 2.27 -15.52
N LYS A 61 -17.27 1.89 -14.99
CA LYS A 61 -18.56 2.18 -15.68
C LYS A 61 -19.32 3.44 -15.25
N LYS A 62 -18.86 4.19 -14.24
CA LYS A 62 -19.60 5.37 -13.72
C LYS A 62 -19.23 6.71 -14.40
N LYS A 63 -18.64 6.70 -15.60
CA LYS A 63 -18.26 7.93 -16.30
C LYS A 63 -18.89 8.09 -17.70
N GLU A 64 -19.60 7.08 -18.21
CA GLU A 64 -20.22 7.17 -19.55
C GLU A 64 -21.74 7.46 -19.52
N GLU A 65 -22.42 7.30 -18.38
CA GLU A 65 -23.86 7.60 -18.27
C GLU A 65 -24.17 9.07 -17.98
N ILE A 66 -23.23 9.83 -17.41
CA ILE A 66 -23.48 11.21 -16.97
C ILE A 66 -23.47 12.19 -18.17
N ASP A 67 -22.74 11.90 -19.25
CA ASP A 67 -22.60 12.83 -20.38
C ASP A 67 -23.80 12.81 -21.37
N LYS A 68 -24.69 11.80 -21.28
CA LYS A 68 -25.86 11.68 -22.17
C LYS A 68 -27.13 12.35 -21.65
N GLU A 69 -27.18 12.70 -20.38
CA GLU A 69 -28.39 13.29 -19.76
C GLU A 69 -28.34 14.83 -19.72
N GLU A 70 -27.15 15.43 -19.90
CA GLU A 70 -26.97 16.90 -19.89
C GLU A 70 -26.97 17.54 -21.29
N SER A 71 -27.15 16.75 -22.35
CA SER A 71 -27.22 17.23 -23.74
C SER A 71 -28.55 16.95 -24.45
N ALA A 72 -29.60 16.61 -23.69
CA ALA A 72 -30.98 16.47 -24.17
C ALA A 72 -31.89 17.60 -23.66
#